data_AF-A0A8T3TBY2-F1
#
_entry.id   AF-A0A8T3TBY2-F1
#
_cell.length_a   1.000
_cell.length_b   1.000
_cell.length_c   1.000
_cell.angle_alpha   90.00
_cell.angle_beta   90.00
_cell.angle_gamma   90.00
#
_symmetry.space_group_name_H-M   'P 1'
#
loop_
_entity.id
_entity.type
_entity.pdbx_description
1 polymer ?
#
loop_
_entity_poly.entity_id
_entity_poly.type
_entity_poly.pdbx_seq_one_letter_code
_entity_poly.pdbx_strand_id
1 'polypeptide(L)'
;MTNRGNPLIAPERIVYFRDVYDHLIRLTDELDSYREMVSTTLDAYLSTVNNDLSTVMRRLTAVTAVLAGAGAVAGIFGMSEVGLALSFQDVRFWIVASTIVALSLAGFLYFRRIDWI
;
A
#
# COMPACT_ATOMS: atom_id res chain seq x y z
N MET A 1 -9.52 22.59 47.04
CA MET A 1 -8.82 23.73 47.67
C MET A 1 -9.41 25.12 47.30
N THR A 2 -10.68 25.23 46.90
CA THR A 2 -11.27 26.50 46.37
C THR A 2 -12.27 27.20 47.29
N ASN A 3 -12.51 26.72 48.52
CA ASN A 3 -13.36 27.43 49.49
C ASN A 3 -12.54 28.44 50.32
N ARG A 4 -11.84 29.36 49.66
CA ARG A 4 -11.35 30.59 50.29
C ARG A 4 -12.22 31.71 49.75
N GLY A 5 -13.12 32.23 50.59
CA GLY A 5 -14.01 33.33 50.21
C GLY A 5 -13.20 34.45 49.57
N ASN A 6 -13.41 34.65 48.27
CA ASN A 6 -12.71 35.68 47.51
C ASN A 6 -13.52 36.97 47.64
N PRO A 7 -12.94 38.05 48.23
CA PRO A 7 -13.67 39.30 48.45
C PRO A 7 -14.13 39.99 47.16
N LEU A 8 -13.65 39.54 45.99
CA LEU A 8 -14.02 40.07 44.67
C LEU A 8 -15.21 39.34 44.02
N ILE A 9 -15.67 38.21 44.57
CA ILE A 9 -16.72 37.37 43.94
C ILE A 9 -17.83 37.08 44.95
N ALA A 10 -19.03 37.59 44.65
CA ALA A 10 -20.22 37.28 45.45
C ALA A 10 -20.49 35.77 45.47
N PRO A 11 -20.87 35.18 46.62
CA PRO A 11 -21.03 33.73 46.77
C PRO A 11 -22.03 33.11 45.80
N GLU A 12 -23.09 33.82 45.38
CA GLU A 12 -24.00 33.32 44.32
C GLU A 12 -23.34 33.20 42.94
N ARG A 13 -22.33 34.01 42.62
CA ARG A 13 -21.68 34.00 41.28
C ARG A 13 -20.66 32.88 41.12
N ILE A 14 -20.20 32.26 42.21
CA ILE A 14 -19.24 31.15 42.20
C ILE A 14 -19.80 29.94 41.42
N VAL A 15 -21.12 29.70 41.50
CA VAL A 15 -21.78 28.59 40.80
C VAL A 15 -21.69 28.76 39.28
N TYR A 16 -21.87 29.98 38.77
CA TYR A 16 -21.73 30.29 37.34
C TYR A 16 -20.29 30.08 36.84
N PHE A 17 -19.29 30.54 37.60
CA PHE A 17 -17.89 30.31 37.21
C PHE A 17 -17.52 28.82 37.23
N ARG A 18 -18.08 28.04 38.15
CA ARG A 18 -17.89 26.59 38.17
C ARG A 18 -18.51 25.91 36.96
N ASP A 19 -19.73 26.31 36.58
CA ASP A 19 -20.39 25.75 35.38
C ASP A 19 -19.58 26.02 34.11
N VAL A 20 -19.08 27.25 33.93
CA VAL A 20 -18.17 27.59 32.82
C VAL A 20 -16.89 26.76 32.87
N TYR A 21 -16.30 26.59 34.05
CA TYR A 21 -15.10 25.76 34.22
C TYR A 21 -15.34 24.29 33.84
N ASP A 22 -16.45 23.71 34.31
CA ASP A 22 -16.84 22.34 33.99
C ASP A 22 -17.11 22.18 32.48
N HIS A 23 -17.70 23.19 31.84
CA HIS A 23 -17.91 23.21 30.39
C HIS A 23 -16.60 23.27 29.61
N LEU A 24 -15.64 24.08 30.06
CA LEU A 24 -14.32 24.19 29.43
C LEU A 24 -13.53 22.88 29.53
N ILE A 25 -13.61 22.17 30.66
CA ILE A 25 -13.01 20.84 30.80
C ILE A 25 -13.63 19.89 29.80
N ARG A 26 -14.96 19.81 29.73
CA ARG A 26 -15.65 18.90 28.81
C ARG A 26 -15.32 19.17 27.34
N LEU A 27 -15.25 20.44 26.95
CA LEU A 27 -14.83 20.84 25.59
C LEU A 27 -13.36 20.46 25.30
N THR A 28 -12.50 20.50 26.31
CA THR A 28 -11.10 20.11 26.16
C THR A 28 -10.99 18.60 25.96
N ASP A 29 -11.74 17.80 26.72
CA ASP A 29 -11.79 16.35 26.56
C ASP A 29 -12.35 15.96 25.17
N GLU A 30 -13.39 16.65 24.69
CA GLU A 30 -13.92 16.45 23.33
C GLU A 30 -12.89 16.83 22.26
N LEU A 31 -12.16 17.94 22.44
CA LEU A 31 -11.10 18.34 21.52
C LEU A 31 -9.97 17.31 21.43
N ASP A 32 -9.57 16.73 22.56
CA ASP A 32 -8.55 15.68 22.56
C ASP A 32 -9.05 14.40 21.89
N SER A 33 -10.32 14.03 22.09
CA SER A 33 -10.95 12.93 21.35
C SER A 33 -10.98 13.19 19.84
N TYR A 34 -11.32 14.41 19.40
CA TYR A 34 -11.29 14.76 17.99
C TYR A 34 -9.88 14.73 17.41
N ARG A 35 -8.86 15.17 18.16
CA ARG A 35 -7.46 15.09 17.72
C ARG A 35 -7.04 13.64 17.51
N GLU A 36 -7.38 12.75 18.43
CA GLU A 36 -7.07 11.33 18.32
C GLU A 36 -7.80 10.68 17.13
N MET A 37 -9.07 11.02 16.92
CA MET A 37 -9.85 10.55 15.78
C MET A 37 -9.28 11.02 14.43
N VAL A 38 -8.87 12.29 14.33
CA VAL A 38 -8.23 12.84 13.13
C VAL A 38 -6.90 12.14 12.86
N SER A 39 -6.08 11.93 13.90
CA SER A 39 -4.80 11.21 13.76
C SER A 39 -5.04 9.79 13.25
N THR A 40 -5.96 9.06 13.86
CA THR A 40 -6.29 7.68 13.49
C THR A 40 -6.82 7.60 12.05
N THR A 41 -7.63 8.58 11.63
CA THR A 41 -8.17 8.64 10.27
C THR A 41 -7.07 8.95 9.25
N LEU A 42 -6.14 9.84 9.57
CA LEU A 42 -4.99 10.13 8.72
C LEU A 42 -4.11 8.88 8.55
N ASP A 43 -3.83 8.16 9.62
CA ASP A 43 -3.05 6.92 9.58
C ASP A 43 -3.74 5.85 8.72
N ALA A 44 -5.06 5.70 8.85
CA ALA A 44 -5.85 4.78 8.00
C ALA A 44 -5.83 5.20 6.52
N TYR A 45 -5.94 6.51 6.24
CA TYR A 45 -5.84 7.04 4.89
C TYR A 45 -4.47 6.76 4.27
N LEU A 46 -3.39 7.07 4.99
CA LEU A 46 -2.02 6.78 4.55
C LEU A 46 -1.78 5.28 4.33
N SER A 47 -2.33 4.43 5.21
CA SER A 47 -2.29 2.97 5.04
C SER A 47 -2.98 2.53 3.76
N THR A 48 -4.15 3.09 3.46
CA THR A 48 -4.89 2.80 2.22
C THR A 48 -4.10 3.23 0.98
N VAL A 49 -3.55 4.44 0.99
CA VAL A 49 -2.70 4.95 -0.12
C VAL A 49 -1.47 4.06 -0.32
N ASN A 50 -0.81 3.64 0.75
CA ASN A 50 0.34 2.73 0.67
C ASN A 50 -0.05 1.35 0.14
N ASN A 51 -1.24 0.85 0.49
CA ASN A 51 -1.76 -0.41 -0.04
C ASN A 51 -2.04 -0.31 -1.54
N ASP A 52 -2.59 0.81 -2.00
CA ASP A 52 -2.83 1.06 -3.43
C ASP A 52 -1.50 1.18 -4.19
N LEU A 53 -0.52 1.92 -3.66
CA LEU A 53 0.82 2.00 -4.23
C LEU A 53 1.51 0.63 -4.31
N SER A 54 1.40 -0.16 -3.24
CA SER A 54 1.88 -1.53 -3.24
C SER A 54 1.21 -2.32 -4.35
N THR A 55 -0.12 -2.26 -4.47
CA THR A 55 -0.87 -2.96 -5.51
C THR A 55 -0.44 -2.53 -6.93
N VAL A 56 -0.22 -1.24 -7.17
CA VAL A 56 0.26 -0.72 -8.46
C VAL A 56 1.68 -1.22 -8.76
N MET A 57 2.59 -1.15 -7.79
CA MET A 57 3.97 -1.62 -7.94
C MET A 57 4.00 -3.12 -8.25
N ARG A 58 3.19 -3.90 -7.53
CA ARG A 58 3.00 -5.33 -7.73
C ARG A 58 2.63 -5.63 -9.19
N ARG A 59 1.62 -4.94 -9.72
CA ARG A 59 1.19 -5.10 -11.13
C ARG A 59 2.29 -4.73 -12.12
N LEU A 60 2.98 -3.60 -11.91
CA LEU A 60 4.05 -3.14 -12.80
C LEU A 60 5.24 -4.13 -12.81
N THR A 61 5.64 -4.61 -11.64
CA THR A 61 6.73 -5.59 -11.49
C THR A 61 6.35 -6.92 -12.13
N ALA A 62 5.10 -7.37 -12.01
CA ALA A 62 4.63 -8.58 -12.67
C ALA A 62 4.76 -8.49 -14.20
N VAL A 63 4.30 -7.39 -14.80
CA VAL A 63 4.43 -7.16 -16.24
C VAL A 63 5.91 -7.11 -16.65
N THR A 64 6.73 -6.38 -15.91
CA THR A 64 8.18 -6.27 -16.17
C THR A 64 8.87 -7.63 -16.09
N ALA A 65 8.53 -8.46 -15.10
CA ALA A 65 9.12 -9.79 -14.94
C ALA A 65 8.80 -10.72 -16.11
N VAL A 66 7.55 -10.70 -16.60
CA VAL A 66 7.14 -11.48 -17.78
C VAL A 66 7.88 -11.01 -19.04
N LEU A 67 7.99 -9.68 -19.23
CA LEU A 67 8.73 -9.11 -20.35
C LEU A 67 10.23 -9.44 -20.29
N ALA A 68 10.85 -9.35 -19.11
CA ALA A 68 12.25 -9.69 -18.90
C ALA A 68 12.52 -11.18 -19.16
N GLY A 69 11.63 -12.07 -18.71
CA GLY A 69 11.72 -13.51 -18.99
C GLY A 69 11.62 -13.82 -20.49
N ALA A 70 10.62 -13.25 -21.17
CA ALA A 70 10.46 -13.42 -22.62
C ALA A 70 11.66 -12.82 -23.39
N GLY A 71 12.14 -11.65 -22.97
CA GLY A 71 13.30 -10.96 -23.54
C GLY A 71 14.59 -11.74 -23.34
N ALA A 72 14.81 -12.39 -22.20
CA ALA A 72 15.96 -13.24 -21.96
C ALA A 72 15.99 -14.44 -22.91
N VAL A 73 14.85 -15.09 -23.13
CA VAL A 73 14.74 -16.19 -24.09
C VAL A 73 15.00 -15.69 -25.52
N ALA A 74 14.37 -14.59 -25.91
CA ALA A 74 14.61 -13.97 -27.22
C ALA A 74 16.07 -13.55 -27.41
N GLY A 75 16.73 -13.05 -26.36
CA GLY A 75 18.15 -12.70 -26.36
C GLY A 75 19.06 -13.90 -26.57
N ILE A 76 18.83 -15.00 -25.85
CA ILE A 76 19.60 -16.25 -26.00
C ILE A 76 19.44 -16.82 -27.43
N PHE A 77 18.23 -16.85 -27.97
CA PHE A 77 17.97 -17.37 -29.33
C PHE A 77 18.30 -16.38 -30.45
N GLY A 78 18.41 -15.08 -30.14
CA GLY A 78 18.92 -14.06 -31.06
C GLY A 78 20.43 -14.11 -31.24
N MET A 79 21.16 -14.80 -30.35
CA MET A 79 22.59 -15.03 -30.51
C MET A 79 22.84 -16.07 -31.61
N SER A 80 23.41 -15.60 -32.72
CA SER A 80 23.72 -16.32 -33.96
C SER A 80 24.31 -17.73 -33.76
N GLU A 81 25.10 -17.98 -32.71
CA GLU A 81 25.82 -19.24 -32.53
C GLU A 81 24.96 -20.39 -31.97
N VAL A 82 23.82 -20.13 -31.32
CA VAL A 82 22.87 -21.19 -30.90
C VAL A 82 22.14 -21.80 -32.10
N GLY A 83 22.03 -21.05 -33.21
CA GLY A 83 21.46 -21.54 -34.47
C GLY A 83 22.26 -22.67 -35.13
N LEU A 84 23.54 -22.81 -34.78
CA LEU A 84 24.45 -23.84 -35.31
C LEU A 84 24.46 -25.13 -34.48
N ALA A 85 24.03 -25.09 -33.21
CA ALA A 85 24.12 -26.24 -32.29
C ALA A 85 22.91 -27.20 -32.34
N LEU A 86 21.73 -26.75 -32.81
CA LEU A 86 20.55 -27.61 -32.97
C LEU A 86 20.39 -28.00 -34.45
N SER A 87 20.79 -29.23 -34.79
CA SER A 87 20.79 -29.81 -36.14
C SER A 87 19.41 -30.14 -36.74
N PHE A 88 18.32 -29.71 -36.10
CA PHE A 88 16.96 -29.98 -36.56
C PHE A 88 16.27 -28.70 -37.05
N GLN A 89 16.40 -28.37 -38.33
CA GLN A 89 15.87 -27.11 -38.88
C GLN A 89 14.35 -26.96 -38.72
N ASP A 90 13.60 -28.05 -38.76
CA ASP A 90 12.13 -28.01 -38.78
C ASP A 90 11.47 -27.90 -37.39
N VAL A 91 12.09 -28.45 -36.34
CA VAL A 91 11.51 -28.44 -34.98
C VAL A 91 12.08 -27.33 -34.08
N ARG A 92 13.17 -26.68 -34.48
CA ARG A 92 13.83 -25.64 -33.70
C ARG A 92 12.93 -24.43 -33.45
N PHE A 93 12.16 -24.00 -34.46
CA PHE A 93 11.17 -22.92 -34.30
C PHE A 93 10.12 -23.28 -33.25
N TRP A 94 9.60 -24.51 -33.30
CA TRP A 94 8.56 -24.98 -32.39
C TRP A 94 9.06 -25.14 -30.95
N ILE A 95 10.29 -25.60 -30.73
CA ILE A 95 10.89 -25.74 -29.39
C ILE A 95 11.11 -24.36 -28.74
N VAL A 96 11.60 -23.38 -29.49
CA VAL A 96 11.78 -22.01 -28.98
C VAL A 96 10.44 -21.37 -28.68
N ALA A 97 9.49 -21.47 -29.62
CA ALA A 97 8.14 -20.96 -29.43
C ALA A 97 7.46 -21.60 -28.21
N SER A 98 7.56 -22.92 -28.02
CA SER A 98 6.98 -23.59 -26.85
C SER A 98 7.67 -23.20 -25.56
N THR A 99 8.98 -22.96 -25.57
CA THR A 99 9.73 -22.54 -24.38
C THR A 99 9.34 -21.12 -23.96
N ILE A 100 9.19 -20.20 -24.92
CA ILE A 100 8.69 -18.84 -24.66
C ILE A 100 7.28 -18.90 -24.10
N VAL A 101 6.38 -19.65 -24.74
CA VAL A 101 4.99 -19.79 -24.30
C VAL A 101 4.93 -20.44 -22.91
N ALA A 102 5.74 -21.47 -22.64
CA ALA A 102 5.78 -22.13 -21.34
C ALA A 102 6.32 -21.21 -20.23
N LEU A 103 7.36 -20.40 -20.50
CA LEU A 103 7.89 -19.42 -19.55
C LEU A 103 6.91 -18.28 -19.28
N SER A 104 6.27 -17.75 -20.33
CA SER A 104 5.22 -16.74 -20.18
C SER A 104 4.02 -17.29 -19.41
N LEU A 105 3.60 -18.53 -19.68
CA LEU A 105 2.48 -19.17 -18.99
C LEU A 105 2.83 -19.51 -17.54
N ALA A 106 4.06 -19.98 -17.26
CA ALA A 106 4.55 -20.22 -15.91
C ALA A 106 4.60 -18.93 -15.10
N GLY A 107 5.11 -17.84 -15.68
CA GLY A 107 5.09 -16.51 -15.07
C GLY A 107 3.67 -16.05 -14.77
N PHE A 108 2.76 -16.15 -15.75
CA PHE A 108 1.35 -15.78 -15.58
C PHE A 108 0.65 -16.59 -14.49
N LEU A 109 0.85 -17.92 -14.45
CA LEU A 109 0.27 -18.80 -13.42
C LEU A 109 0.85 -18.53 -12.03
N TYR A 110 2.15 -18.23 -11.95
CA TYR A 110 2.80 -17.87 -10.69
C TYR A 110 2.27 -16.55 -10.14
N PHE A 111 2.14 -15.52 -10.98
CA PHE A 111 1.57 -14.22 -10.58
C PHE A 111 0.08 -14.31 -10.23
N ARG A 112 -0.68 -15.18 -10.91
CA ARG A 112 -2.08 -15.46 -10.57
C ARG A 112 -2.24 -16.18 -9.24
N ARG A 113 -1.28 -17.02 -8.83
CA ARG A 113 -1.34 -17.74 -7.54
C ARG A 113 -0.98 -16.86 -6.33
N ILE A 114 -0.36 -15.72 -6.57
CA ILE A 114 0.13 -14.79 -5.55
C ILE A 114 -0.89 -13.66 -5.27
N ASP A 115 -2.09 -13.73 -5.88
CA ASP A 115 -3.16 -12.74 -5.76
C ASP A 115 -2.69 -11.30 -6.05
N TRP A 116 -1.63 -11.15 -6.87
CA TRP A 116 -1.16 -9.85 -7.36
C TRP A 116 -2.01 -9.31 -8.51
N ILE A 117 -2.87 -10.16 -9.10
CA ILE A 117 -3.89 -9.83 -10.10
C ILE A 117 -5.24 -10.30 -9.57
#